data_AF-A0A093TFF4-F1
#
_entry.id   AF-A0A093TFF4-F1
#
_cell.length_a   1.000
_cell.length_b   1.000
_cell.length_c   1.000
_cell.angle_alpha   90.00
_cell.angle_beta   90.00
_cell.angle_gamma   90.00
#
_symmetry.space_group_name_H-M   'P 1'
#
loop_
_entity.id
_entity.type
_entity.pdbx_description
1 polymer ?
#
loop_
_entity_poly.entity_id
_entity_poly.type
_entity_poly.pdbx_seq_one_letter_code
_entity_poly.pdbx_strand_id
1 'polypeptide(L)'
;FQPRRVGVDWRRFSAIDVERVAREVDVAALQEHIACVTFCNLDAERCPHCGQPAEYLLHCQEHLGTSLAMHAQHLQAAHTELACTQQQAAEQVAQLRGAKEESRRWKKMIAMQQLLLQAGPIAYCKVCDHTLAYSTSVSLSFAERQKMKQVEKMEDEVEELKAKLREMQQRLEAEREAEKLRREQETERARQKEDGRRDLERWKEEERAKLHKELDGLRQLFLTAFKDMASRSSAME
;
A
#
# COMPACT_ATOMS: atom_id res chain seq x y z
N PHE A 1 4.81 54.17 16.37
CA PHE A 1 4.71 52.70 16.40
C PHE A 1 5.57 52.12 15.28
N GLN A 2 6.53 51.26 15.64
CA GLN A 2 7.39 50.61 14.65
C GLN A 2 6.67 49.37 14.09
N PRO A 3 6.56 49.21 12.76
CA PRO A 3 5.80 48.10 12.17
C PRO A 3 6.52 46.77 12.38
N ARG A 4 5.75 45.72 12.71
CA ARG A 4 6.24 44.35 12.87
C ARG A 4 6.42 43.72 11.48
N ARG A 5 7.67 43.45 11.10
CA ARG A 5 8.03 42.95 9.75
C ARG A 5 9.02 41.80 9.78
N VAL A 6 9.54 41.46 10.97
CA VAL A 6 10.57 40.43 11.12
C VAL A 6 9.89 39.06 11.20
N GLY A 7 10.49 38.03 10.61
CA GLY A 7 10.03 36.65 10.79
C GLY A 7 10.36 36.14 12.20
N VAL A 8 9.69 35.08 12.65
CA VAL A 8 9.98 34.45 13.93
C VAL A 8 11.12 33.44 13.79
N ASP A 9 12.18 33.60 14.58
CA ASP A 9 13.20 32.57 14.73
C ASP A 9 12.74 31.49 15.73
N TRP A 10 12.05 30.49 15.21
CA TRP A 10 11.52 29.37 16.00
C TRP A 10 12.60 28.54 16.70
N ARG A 11 13.82 28.45 16.14
CA ARG A 11 14.90 27.66 16.75
C ARG A 11 15.37 28.32 18.04
N ARG A 12 15.59 29.63 17.99
CA ARG A 12 15.94 30.41 19.17
C ARG A 12 14.83 30.38 20.22
N PHE A 13 13.56 30.43 19.78
CA PHE A 13 12.41 30.36 20.69
C PHE A 13 12.23 28.99 21.35
N SER A 14 12.52 27.90 20.63
CA SER A 14 12.47 26.53 21.18
C SER A 14 13.59 26.21 22.17
N ALA A 15 14.69 26.97 22.12
CA ALA A 15 15.84 26.78 23.01
C ALA A 15 15.66 27.47 24.37
N ILE A 16 14.56 28.21 24.56
CA ILE A 16 14.26 28.91 25.80
C ILE A 16 13.79 27.90 26.84
N ASP A 17 14.58 27.74 27.90
CA ASP A 17 14.17 26.99 29.07
C ASP A 17 13.31 27.88 29.98
N VAL A 18 12.00 27.82 29.76
CA VAL A 18 11.01 28.62 30.49
C VAL A 18 11.05 28.31 31.99
N GLU A 19 11.26 27.05 32.36
CA GLU A 19 11.31 26.60 33.75
C GLU A 19 12.54 27.13 34.47
N ARG A 20 13.68 27.20 33.78
CA ARG A 20 14.90 27.82 34.32
C ARG A 20 14.72 29.32 34.52
N VAL A 21 14.22 30.03 33.51
CA VAL A 21 13.99 31.49 33.59
C VAL A 21 13.01 31.84 34.71
N ALA A 22 11.95 31.04 34.88
CA ALA A 22 10.96 31.22 35.94
C ALA A 22 11.55 30.96 37.34
N ARG A 23 12.36 29.91 37.50
CA ARG A 23 12.99 29.56 38.78
C ARG A 23 14.07 30.56 39.20
N GLU A 24 14.84 31.06 38.25
CA GLU A 24 15.98 31.96 38.50
C GLU A 24 15.58 33.45 38.48
N VAL A 25 14.35 33.75 38.05
CA VAL A 25 13.85 35.13 37.88
C VAL A 25 14.84 35.97 37.05
N ASP A 26 15.35 35.37 35.98
CA ASP A 26 16.33 36.01 35.11
C ASP A 26 15.65 37.06 34.21
N VAL A 27 15.56 38.28 34.74
CA VAL A 27 14.95 39.43 34.04
C VAL A 27 15.75 39.79 32.79
N ALA A 28 17.07 39.59 32.78
CA ALA A 28 17.92 39.90 31.64
C ALA A 28 17.63 38.95 30.48
N ALA A 29 17.55 37.65 30.76
CA ALA A 29 17.09 36.67 29.79
C ALA A 29 15.68 37.03 29.32
N LEU A 30 14.73 37.28 30.22
CA LEU A 30 13.36 37.61 29.84
C LEU A 30 13.28 38.82 28.89
N GLN A 31 14.03 39.89 29.16
CA GLN A 31 14.09 41.08 28.32
C GLN A 31 14.69 40.79 26.94
N GLU A 32 15.73 39.96 26.86
CA GLU A 32 16.32 39.54 25.60
C GLU A 32 15.31 38.79 24.73
N HIS A 33 14.58 37.84 25.31
CA HIS A 33 13.58 37.05 24.58
C HIS A 33 12.39 37.91 24.13
N ILE A 34 11.92 38.83 24.97
CA ILE A 34 10.88 39.80 24.61
C ILE A 34 11.35 40.67 23.43
N ALA A 35 12.58 41.20 23.49
CA ALA A 35 13.11 42.04 22.42
C ALA A 35 13.13 41.32 21.07
N CYS A 36 13.36 40.00 21.07
CA CYS A 36 13.41 39.19 19.86
C CYS A 36 12.05 38.98 19.19
N VAL A 37 10.95 38.96 19.96
CA VAL A 37 9.60 38.79 19.43
C VAL A 37 8.83 40.09 19.23
N THR A 38 9.29 41.18 19.83
CA THR A 38 8.59 42.48 19.84
C THR A 38 8.25 43.00 18.44
N PHE A 39 9.09 42.69 17.44
CA PHE A 39 8.92 43.14 16.06
C PHE A 39 8.58 42.02 15.07
N CYS A 40 8.28 40.82 15.56
CA CYS A 40 7.91 39.69 14.71
C CYS A 40 6.47 39.78 14.23
N ASN A 41 6.23 39.38 12.97
CA ASN A 41 4.90 39.33 12.37
C ASN A 41 4.41 37.88 12.25
N LEU A 42 3.54 37.46 13.18
CA LEU A 42 2.97 36.11 13.20
C LEU A 42 1.98 35.87 12.05
N ASP A 43 1.30 36.91 11.56
CA ASP A 43 0.29 36.78 10.50
C ASP A 43 0.90 36.45 9.13
N ALA A 44 2.20 36.73 8.98
CA ALA A 44 2.97 36.42 7.77
C ALA A 44 3.69 35.07 7.82
N GLU A 45 3.74 34.41 8.99
CA GLU A 45 4.38 33.11 9.15
C GLU A 45 3.56 32.01 8.46
N ARG A 46 4.27 31.15 7.73
CA ARG A 46 3.69 30.02 7.00
C ARG A 46 4.42 28.75 7.37
N CYS A 47 3.69 27.64 7.32
CA CYS A 47 4.29 26.33 7.50
C CYS A 47 5.36 26.04 6.43
N PRO A 48 6.59 25.61 6.80
CA PRO A 48 7.60 25.21 5.81
C PRO A 48 7.24 23.90 5.09
N HIS A 49 6.31 23.11 5.64
CA HIS A 49 5.87 21.84 5.04
C HIS A 49 4.61 21.97 4.17
N CYS A 50 3.70 22.90 4.45
CA CYS A 50 2.43 23.03 3.72
C CYS A 50 2.06 24.45 3.26
N GLY A 51 2.81 25.48 3.66
CA GLY A 51 2.62 26.86 3.20
C GLY A 51 1.39 27.61 3.73
N GLN A 52 0.64 27.03 4.69
CA GLN A 52 -0.58 27.63 5.24
C GLN A 52 -0.31 28.55 6.45
N PRO A 53 -1.04 29.69 6.61
CA PRO A 53 -0.93 30.58 7.78
C PRO A 53 -1.87 30.20 8.96
N ALA A 54 -1.38 30.46 10.18
CA ALA A 54 -2.12 30.71 11.44
C ALA A 54 -2.75 29.60 12.33
N GLU A 55 -2.61 28.30 12.04
CA GLU A 55 -2.70 27.23 13.08
C GLU A 55 -1.54 26.25 12.92
N TYR A 56 -0.35 26.82 12.80
CA TYR A 56 0.87 26.13 12.37
C TYR A 56 1.16 24.87 13.17
N LEU A 57 1.03 24.93 14.51
CA LEU A 57 1.35 23.81 15.39
C LEU A 57 0.33 22.67 15.31
N LEU A 58 -0.96 22.99 15.34
CA LEU A 58 -2.04 22.00 15.25
C LEU A 58 -2.02 21.30 13.90
N HIS A 59 -1.93 22.06 12.81
CA HIS A 59 -1.88 21.48 11.47
C HIS A 59 -0.62 20.62 11.24
N CYS A 60 0.55 21.07 11.72
CA CYS A 60 1.76 20.25 11.64
C CYS A 60 1.65 18.99 12.50
N GLN A 61 1.06 19.08 13.70
CA GLN A 61 0.85 17.93 14.57
C GLN A 61 -0.11 16.91 13.94
N GLU A 62 -1.22 17.35 13.36
CA GLU A 62 -2.17 16.48 12.65
C GLU A 62 -1.53 15.84 11.41
N HIS A 63 -0.79 16.60 10.60
CA HIS A 63 -0.13 16.07 9.41
C HIS A 63 0.98 15.08 9.78
N LEU A 64 1.83 15.40 10.75
CA LEU A 64 2.85 14.47 11.23
C LEU A 64 2.23 13.25 11.90
N GLY A 65 1.14 13.41 12.65
CA GLY A 65 0.41 12.33 13.30
C GLY A 65 -0.23 11.37 12.30
N THR A 66 -0.89 11.90 11.26
CA THR A 66 -1.48 11.09 10.17
C THR A 66 -0.40 10.37 9.36
N SER A 67 0.71 11.04 9.05
CA SER A 67 1.86 10.44 8.36
C SER A 67 2.48 9.31 9.20
N LEU A 68 2.68 9.53 10.50
CA LEU A 68 3.21 8.52 11.42
C LEU A 68 2.27 7.31 11.52
N ALA A 69 0.96 7.53 11.62
CA ALA A 69 -0.03 6.47 11.67
C ALA A 69 -0.03 5.62 10.38
N MET A 70 0.05 6.26 9.22
CA MET A 70 0.18 5.57 7.92
C MET A 70 1.45 4.71 7.86
N HIS A 71 2.60 5.27 8.25
CA HIS A 71 3.85 4.52 8.28
C HIS A 71 3.81 3.35 9.28
N ALA A 72 3.19 3.53 10.44
CA ALA A 72 3.00 2.45 11.42
C ALA A 72 2.11 1.32 10.86
N GLN A 73 1.04 1.66 10.14
CA GLN A 73 0.18 0.67 9.48
C GLN A 73 0.92 -0.09 8.39
N HIS A 74 1.70 0.60 7.54
CA HIS A 74 2.51 -0.04 6.51
C HIS A 74 3.56 -0.97 7.11
N LEU A 75 4.22 -0.55 8.19
CA LEU A 75 5.18 -1.38 8.90
C LEU A 75 4.52 -2.65 9.47
N GLN A 76 3.34 -2.50 10.08
CA GLN A 76 2.58 -3.63 10.60
C GLN A 76 2.16 -4.60 9.48
N ALA A 77 1.67 -4.09 8.35
CA ALA A 77 1.31 -4.91 7.20
C ALA A 77 2.54 -5.67 6.65
N ALA A 78 3.67 -4.99 6.46
CA ALA A 78 4.92 -5.60 6.03
C ALA A 78 5.40 -6.70 7.00
N HIS A 79 5.25 -6.50 8.31
CA HIS A 79 5.55 -7.54 9.30
C HIS A 79 4.64 -8.77 9.16
N THR A 80 3.34 -8.57 8.93
CA THR A 80 2.41 -9.69 8.73
C THR A 80 2.70 -10.46 7.44
N GLU A 81 3.03 -9.77 6.35
CA GLU A 81 3.44 -10.40 5.09
C GLU A 81 4.76 -11.16 5.26
N LEU A 82 5.74 -10.59 5.97
CA LEU A 82 6.99 -11.27 6.27
C LEU A 82 6.77 -12.54 7.09
N ALA A 83 5.90 -12.50 8.10
CA ALA A 83 5.57 -13.68 8.90
C ALA A 83 4.90 -14.77 8.05
N CYS A 84 3.95 -14.39 7.19
CA CYS A 84 3.28 -15.32 6.28
C CYS A 84 4.25 -15.97 5.29
N THR A 85 5.13 -15.18 4.67
CA THR A 85 6.13 -15.69 3.72
C THR A 85 7.15 -16.59 4.39
N GLN A 86 7.56 -16.29 5.63
CA GLN A 86 8.43 -17.17 6.42
C GLN A 86 7.77 -18.50 6.74
N GLN A 87 6.49 -18.49 7.13
CA GLN A 87 5.70 -19.71 7.38
C GLN A 87 5.64 -20.58 6.12
N GLN A 88 5.28 -19.98 4.97
CA GLN A 88 5.23 -20.68 3.68
C GLN A 88 6.60 -21.24 3.28
N ALA A 89 7.67 -20.49 3.49
CA ALA A 89 9.02 -20.95 3.22
C ALA A 89 9.40 -22.16 4.09
N ALA A 90 9.03 -22.16 5.38
CA ALA A 90 9.27 -23.28 6.28
C ALA A 90 8.49 -24.53 5.83
N GLU A 91 7.24 -24.36 5.41
CA GLU A 91 6.41 -25.44 4.86
C GLU A 91 7.01 -26.03 3.58
N GLN A 92 7.47 -25.19 2.66
CA GLN A 92 8.15 -25.62 1.43
C GLN A 92 9.45 -26.40 1.74
N VAL A 93 10.24 -25.94 2.72
CA VAL A 93 11.45 -26.65 3.16
C VAL A 93 11.10 -28.02 3.75
N ALA A 94 10.02 -28.13 4.53
CA ALA A 94 9.54 -29.39 5.08
C ALA A 94 9.08 -30.37 3.98
N GLN A 95 8.30 -29.89 3.00
CA GLN A 95 7.85 -30.68 1.85
C GLN A 95 9.03 -31.19 1.02
N LEU A 96 10.01 -30.32 0.71
CA LEU A 96 11.22 -30.72 -0.01
C LEU A 96 12.04 -31.77 0.74
N ARG A 97 12.10 -31.68 2.07
CA ARG A 97 12.75 -32.70 2.90
C ARG A 97 12.02 -34.04 2.80
N GLY A 98 10.70 -34.04 2.93
CA GLY A 98 9.87 -35.25 2.76
C GLY A 98 10.06 -35.90 1.40
N ALA A 99 9.97 -35.13 0.32
CA ALA A 99 10.18 -35.62 -1.05
C ALA A 99 11.59 -36.19 -1.26
N LYS A 100 12.63 -35.58 -0.67
CA LYS A 100 14.00 -36.12 -0.71
C LYS A 100 14.11 -37.48 0.01
N GLU A 101 13.44 -37.63 1.14
CA GLU A 101 13.44 -38.90 1.89
C GLU A 101 12.71 -40.01 1.12
N GLU A 102 11.56 -39.71 0.53
CA GLU A 102 10.83 -40.63 -0.34
C GLU A 102 11.68 -41.03 -1.55
N SER A 103 12.30 -40.06 -2.24
CA SER A 103 13.21 -40.34 -3.36
C SER A 103 14.35 -41.27 -2.94
N ARG A 104 14.93 -41.08 -1.74
CA ARG A 104 15.94 -41.99 -1.19
C ARG A 104 15.39 -43.39 -0.95
N ARG A 105 14.15 -43.53 -0.43
CA ARG A 105 13.49 -44.83 -0.23
C ARG A 105 13.25 -45.55 -1.57
N TRP A 106 12.74 -44.85 -2.57
CA TRP A 106 12.54 -45.39 -3.92
C TRP A 106 13.85 -45.86 -4.56
N LYS A 107 14.92 -45.06 -4.46
CA LYS A 107 16.26 -45.46 -4.95
C LYS A 107 16.76 -46.74 -4.28
N LYS A 108 16.58 -46.89 -2.97
CA LYS A 108 16.95 -48.13 -2.25
C LYS A 108 16.13 -49.33 -2.74
N MET A 109 14.83 -49.16 -2.94
CA MET A 109 13.94 -50.22 -3.44
C MET A 109 14.34 -50.68 -4.85
N ILE A 110 14.62 -49.72 -5.75
CA ILE A 110 15.06 -50.01 -7.12
C ILE A 110 16.40 -50.75 -7.11
N ALA A 111 17.37 -50.30 -6.29
CA ALA A 111 18.66 -50.98 -6.18
C ALA A 111 18.52 -52.43 -5.68
N MET A 112 17.62 -52.68 -4.72
CA MET A 112 17.32 -54.04 -4.26
C MET A 112 16.68 -54.90 -5.35
N GLN A 113 15.71 -54.37 -6.11
CA GLN A 113 15.13 -55.08 -7.25
C GLN A 113 16.16 -55.36 -8.35
N GLN A 114 17.05 -54.42 -8.65
CA GLN A 114 18.14 -54.63 -9.60
C GLN A 114 19.09 -55.74 -9.14
N LEU A 115 19.41 -55.81 -7.85
CA LEU A 115 20.21 -56.91 -7.29
C LEU A 115 19.51 -58.27 -7.46
N LEU A 116 18.20 -58.34 -7.18
CA LEU A 116 17.40 -59.55 -7.36
C LEU A 116 17.33 -59.99 -8.84
N LEU A 117 17.27 -59.04 -9.78
CA LEU A 117 17.30 -59.32 -11.21
C LEU A 117 18.68 -59.80 -11.68
N GLN A 118 19.77 -59.28 -11.10
CA GLN A 118 21.16 -59.68 -11.41
C GLN A 118 21.55 -61.02 -10.79
N ALA A 119 20.85 -61.49 -9.75
CA ALA A 119 21.09 -62.80 -9.13
C ALA A 119 20.77 -64.00 -10.04
N GLY A 120 20.26 -63.78 -11.27
CA GLY A 120 19.94 -64.82 -12.24
C GLY A 120 18.82 -65.76 -11.79
N PRO A 121 18.26 -66.61 -12.67
CA PRO A 121 17.26 -67.58 -12.27
C PRO A 121 17.94 -68.60 -11.34
N ILE A 122 17.64 -68.55 -10.04
CA ILE A 122 17.90 -69.68 -9.16
C ILE A 122 17.12 -70.85 -9.76
N ALA A 123 17.85 -71.90 -10.12
CA ALA A 123 17.35 -73.06 -10.81
C ALA A 123 16.17 -73.69 -10.05
N TYR A 124 14.95 -73.51 -10.56
CA TYR A 124 13.85 -74.39 -10.22
C TYR A 124 12.95 -74.66 -11.42
N CYS A 125 12.78 -75.97 -11.64
CA CYS A 125 11.80 -76.66 -12.47
C CYS A 125 12.17 -76.94 -13.95
N LYS A 126 12.91 -78.04 -14.14
CA LYS A 126 12.90 -78.85 -15.38
C LYS A 126 11.72 -79.84 -15.41
N VAL A 127 10.48 -79.45 -15.10
CA VAL A 127 9.29 -80.29 -15.39
C VAL A 127 8.05 -79.41 -15.51
N CYS A 128 7.86 -78.69 -16.61
CA CYS A 128 6.58 -78.03 -16.90
C CYS A 128 6.37 -77.88 -18.42
N ASP A 129 6.26 -78.99 -19.15
CA ASP A 129 6.09 -78.97 -20.62
C ASP A 129 4.73 -79.52 -21.11
N HIS A 130 3.68 -79.56 -20.27
CA HIS A 130 2.38 -80.09 -20.73
C HIS A 130 1.11 -79.37 -20.23
N THR A 131 1.18 -78.15 -19.69
CA THR A 131 -0.05 -77.45 -19.24
C THR A 131 -0.06 -75.94 -19.46
N LEU A 132 0.79 -75.42 -20.36
CA LEU A 132 0.92 -73.97 -20.58
C LEU A 132 -0.10 -73.35 -21.55
N ALA A 133 -0.93 -74.12 -22.25
CA ALA A 133 -1.90 -73.57 -23.20
C ALA A 133 -3.23 -73.11 -22.55
N TYR A 134 -3.58 -73.65 -21.37
CA TYR A 134 -4.84 -73.30 -20.69
C TYR A 134 -4.66 -72.27 -19.56
N SER A 135 -3.45 -72.13 -18.99
CA SER A 135 -3.18 -71.12 -17.95
C SER A 135 -2.75 -69.76 -18.53
N THR A 136 -2.23 -69.72 -19.76
CA THR A 136 -1.87 -68.46 -20.45
C THR A 136 -3.09 -67.66 -20.86
N SER A 137 -4.17 -68.31 -21.32
CA SER A 137 -5.43 -67.62 -21.66
C SER A 137 -6.10 -66.96 -20.44
N VAL A 138 -6.08 -67.65 -19.29
CA VAL A 138 -6.62 -67.11 -18.03
C VAL A 138 -5.73 -65.98 -17.48
N SER A 139 -4.40 -66.13 -17.56
CA SER A 139 -3.45 -65.10 -17.09
C SER A 139 -3.45 -63.83 -17.94
N LEU A 140 -3.58 -63.98 -19.27
CA LEU A 140 -3.76 -62.85 -20.20
C LEU A 140 -5.07 -62.10 -19.91
N SER A 141 -6.17 -62.83 -19.68
CA SER A 141 -7.47 -62.21 -19.35
C SER A 141 -7.48 -61.44 -18.03
N PHE A 142 -6.69 -61.88 -17.03
CA PHE A 142 -6.57 -61.20 -15.74
C PHE A 142 -5.71 -59.94 -15.86
N ALA A 143 -4.61 -60.01 -16.61
CA ALA A 143 -3.74 -58.87 -16.90
C ALA A 143 -4.47 -57.80 -17.75
N GLU A 144 -5.29 -58.22 -18.71
CA GLU A 144 -6.15 -57.32 -19.50
C GLU A 144 -7.20 -56.63 -18.62
N ARG A 145 -7.89 -57.36 -17.73
CA ARG A 145 -8.83 -56.74 -16.76
C ARG A 145 -8.13 -55.73 -15.84
N GLN A 146 -6.92 -56.03 -15.39
CA GLN A 146 -6.17 -55.12 -14.52
C GLN A 146 -5.75 -53.84 -15.27
N LYS A 147 -5.34 -53.96 -16.54
CA LYS A 147 -5.08 -52.80 -17.41
C LYS A 147 -6.35 -51.98 -17.66
N MET A 148 -7.48 -52.63 -17.92
CA MET A 148 -8.76 -51.95 -18.14
C MET A 148 -9.17 -51.11 -16.93
N LYS A 149 -9.05 -51.64 -15.71
CA LYS A 149 -9.28 -50.89 -14.46
C LYS A 149 -8.32 -49.72 -14.27
N GLN A 150 -7.08 -49.86 -14.73
CA GLN A 150 -6.07 -48.81 -14.63
C GLN A 150 -6.33 -47.69 -15.65
N VAL A 151 -6.84 -48.04 -16.84
CA VAL A 151 -7.29 -47.09 -17.87
C VAL A 151 -8.52 -46.34 -17.39
N GLU A 152 -9.55 -47.03 -16.87
CA GLU A 152 -10.76 -46.41 -16.33
C GLU A 152 -10.42 -45.40 -15.21
N LYS A 153 -9.54 -45.79 -14.27
CA LYS A 153 -9.07 -44.87 -13.23
C LYS A 153 -8.33 -43.65 -13.80
N MET A 154 -7.51 -43.85 -14.83
CA MET A 154 -6.80 -42.75 -15.50
C MET A 154 -7.78 -41.82 -16.24
N GLU A 155 -8.84 -42.37 -16.83
CA GLU A 155 -9.90 -41.60 -17.49
C GLU A 155 -10.67 -40.74 -16.49
N ASP A 156 -11.00 -41.28 -15.32
CA ASP A 156 -11.62 -40.54 -14.21
C ASP A 156 -10.73 -39.39 -13.72
N GLU A 157 -9.43 -39.65 -13.50
CA GLU A 157 -8.46 -38.63 -13.09
C GLU A 157 -8.32 -37.53 -14.15
N VAL A 158 -8.33 -37.89 -15.44
CA VAL A 158 -8.30 -36.93 -16.55
C VAL A 158 -9.56 -36.08 -16.59
N GLU A 159 -10.74 -36.65 -16.36
CA GLU A 159 -11.99 -35.91 -16.38
C GLU A 159 -12.11 -34.96 -15.17
N GLU A 160 -11.63 -35.39 -13.98
CA GLU A 160 -11.51 -34.52 -12.80
C GLU A 160 -10.55 -33.35 -13.06
N LEU A 161 -9.39 -33.60 -13.68
CA LEU A 161 -8.44 -32.56 -14.04
C LEU A 161 -9.01 -31.56 -15.06
N LYS A 162 -9.79 -32.04 -16.05
CA LYS A 162 -10.50 -31.14 -16.98
C LYS A 162 -11.55 -30.30 -16.27
N ALA A 163 -12.28 -30.86 -15.31
CA ALA A 163 -13.27 -30.12 -14.53
C ALA A 163 -12.60 -29.00 -13.71
N LYS A 164 -11.51 -29.32 -13.00
CA LYS A 164 -10.71 -28.34 -12.25
C LYS A 164 -10.11 -27.26 -13.15
N LEU A 165 -9.66 -27.62 -14.35
CA LEU A 165 -9.13 -26.66 -15.32
C LEU A 165 -10.22 -25.67 -15.77
N ARG A 166 -11.42 -26.14 -16.07
CA ARG A 166 -12.57 -25.29 -16.45
C ARG A 166 -12.98 -24.36 -15.31
N GLU A 167 -13.04 -24.87 -14.07
CA GLU A 167 -13.33 -24.07 -12.89
C GLU A 167 -12.29 -22.96 -12.68
N MET A 168 -11.01 -23.30 -12.77
CA MET A 168 -9.92 -22.34 -12.64
C MET A 168 -9.96 -21.27 -13.75
N GLN A 169 -10.29 -21.66 -14.99
CA GLN A 169 -10.46 -20.73 -16.09
C GLN A 169 -11.60 -19.74 -15.82
N GLN A 170 -12.77 -20.23 -15.40
CA GLN A 170 -13.91 -19.38 -15.04
C GLN A 170 -13.58 -18.43 -13.88
N ARG A 171 -12.86 -18.92 -12.87
CA ARG A 171 -12.42 -18.09 -11.74
C ARG A 171 -11.47 -16.99 -12.18
N LEU A 172 -10.53 -17.31 -13.07
CA LEU A 172 -9.57 -16.34 -13.61
C LEU A 172 -10.27 -15.27 -14.48
N GLU A 173 -11.27 -15.67 -15.27
CA GLU A 173 -12.09 -14.74 -16.06
C GLU A 173 -12.91 -13.81 -15.14
N ALA A 174 -13.55 -14.35 -14.11
CA ALA A 174 -14.28 -13.56 -13.13
C ALA A 174 -13.37 -12.57 -12.39
N GLU A 175 -12.16 -12.98 -12.00
CA GLU A 175 -11.17 -12.12 -11.37
C GLU A 175 -10.69 -10.99 -12.30
N ARG A 176 -10.49 -11.29 -13.59
CA ARG A 176 -10.13 -10.28 -14.61
C ARG A 176 -11.23 -9.24 -14.79
N GLU A 177 -12.49 -9.66 -14.87
CA GLU A 177 -13.63 -8.74 -14.99
C GLU A 177 -13.82 -7.90 -13.71
N ALA A 178 -13.65 -8.52 -12.53
CA ALA A 178 -13.70 -7.79 -11.26
C ALA A 178 -12.58 -6.74 -11.18
N GLU A 179 -11.36 -7.07 -11.58
CA GLU A 179 -10.24 -6.14 -11.59
C GLU A 179 -10.45 -5.00 -12.60
N LYS A 180 -11.03 -5.29 -13.77
CA LYS A 180 -11.40 -4.27 -14.76
C LYS A 180 -12.41 -3.28 -14.18
N LEU A 181 -13.46 -3.78 -13.53
CA LEU A 181 -14.46 -2.94 -12.87
C LEU A 181 -13.86 -2.09 -11.75
N ARG A 182 -12.94 -2.64 -10.95
CA ARG A 182 -12.22 -1.89 -9.91
C ARG A 182 -11.40 -0.75 -10.50
N ARG A 183 -10.67 -1.00 -11.59
CA ARG A 183 -9.91 0.04 -12.30
C ARG A 183 -10.81 1.14 -12.83
N GLU A 184 -11.93 0.79 -13.47
CA GLU A 184 -12.90 1.77 -13.95
C GLU A 184 -13.44 2.62 -12.79
N GLN A 185 -13.82 2.00 -11.66
CA GLN A 185 -14.30 2.70 -10.47
C GLN A 185 -13.23 3.62 -9.86
N GLU A 186 -11.96 3.22 -9.84
CA GLU A 186 -10.86 4.05 -9.37
C GLU A 186 -10.62 5.27 -10.26
N THR A 187 -10.67 5.08 -11.59
CA THR A 187 -10.53 6.20 -12.54
C THR A 187 -11.68 7.20 -12.40
N GLU A 188 -12.90 6.72 -12.19
CA GLU A 188 -14.07 7.58 -11.97
C GLU A 188 -13.96 8.36 -10.66
N ARG A 189 -13.54 7.70 -9.57
CA ARG A 189 -13.28 8.38 -8.28
C ARG A 189 -12.16 9.42 -8.40
N ALA A 190 -11.13 9.14 -9.21
CA ALA A 190 -10.05 10.09 -9.45
C ALA A 190 -10.56 11.32 -10.21
N ARG A 191 -11.38 11.11 -11.26
CA ARG A 191 -12.04 12.20 -12.00
C ARG A 191 -12.92 13.06 -11.10
N GLN A 192 -13.78 12.46 -10.28
CA GLN A 192 -14.62 13.20 -9.34
C GLN A 192 -13.82 14.05 -8.35
N LYS A 193 -12.67 13.55 -7.88
CA LYS A 193 -11.77 14.32 -7.02
C LYS A 193 -11.11 15.47 -7.78
N GLU A 194 -10.73 15.26 -9.03
CA GLU A 194 -10.15 16.30 -9.88
C GLU A 194 -11.18 17.39 -10.18
N ASP A 195 -12.40 17.01 -10.54
CA ASP A 195 -13.51 17.94 -10.79
C ASP A 195 -13.83 18.75 -9.53
N GLY A 196 -13.92 18.11 -8.37
CA GLY A 196 -14.10 18.82 -7.09
C GLY A 196 -12.97 19.80 -6.77
N ARG A 197 -11.72 19.49 -7.15
CA ARG A 197 -10.60 20.43 -7.02
C ARG A 197 -10.75 21.61 -7.98
N ARG A 198 -11.09 21.36 -9.24
CA ARG A 198 -11.32 22.39 -10.26
C ARG A 198 -12.46 23.33 -9.84
N ASP A 199 -13.54 22.79 -9.29
CA ASP A 199 -14.69 23.55 -8.80
C ASP A 199 -14.32 24.47 -7.65
N LEU A 200 -13.54 23.96 -6.68
CA LEU A 200 -13.02 24.77 -5.59
C LEU A 200 -12.10 25.89 -6.08
N GLU A 201 -11.28 25.61 -7.10
CA GLU A 201 -10.36 26.58 -7.68
C GLU A 201 -11.10 27.70 -8.40
N ARG A 202 -12.12 27.36 -9.20
CA ARG A 202 -13.02 28.34 -9.83
C ARG A 202 -13.71 29.20 -8.79
N TRP A 203 -14.26 28.60 -7.73
CA TRP A 203 -14.90 29.37 -6.66
C TRP A 203 -13.93 30.34 -5.98
N LYS A 204 -12.68 29.93 -5.72
CA LYS A 204 -11.65 30.83 -5.16
C LYS A 204 -11.34 32.00 -6.09
N GLU A 205 -11.32 31.78 -7.40
CA GLU A 205 -11.14 32.86 -8.39
C GLU A 205 -12.33 33.83 -8.39
N GLU A 206 -13.55 33.30 -8.35
CA GLU A 206 -14.77 34.10 -8.27
C GLU A 206 -14.81 34.96 -7.00
N GLU A 207 -14.50 34.40 -5.83
CA GLU A 207 -14.45 35.16 -4.58
C GLU A 207 -13.35 36.22 -4.58
N ARG A 208 -12.16 35.88 -5.11
CA ARG A 208 -11.10 36.89 -5.30
C ARG A 208 -11.57 38.01 -6.21
N ALA A 209 -12.23 37.70 -7.33
CA ALA A 209 -12.74 38.71 -8.26
C ALA A 209 -13.80 39.62 -7.61
N LYS A 210 -14.70 39.04 -6.79
CA LYS A 210 -15.69 39.82 -6.01
C LYS A 210 -15.02 40.79 -5.06
N LEU A 211 -14.05 40.31 -4.25
CA LEU A 211 -13.32 41.16 -3.32
C LEU A 211 -12.55 42.29 -4.02
N HIS A 212 -11.92 42.01 -5.17
CA HIS A 212 -11.25 43.04 -5.96
C HIS A 212 -12.26 44.10 -6.44
N LYS A 213 -13.42 43.66 -6.94
CA LYS A 213 -14.48 44.57 -7.38
C LYS A 213 -15.01 45.45 -6.24
N GLU A 214 -15.19 44.89 -5.04
CA GLU A 214 -15.60 45.64 -3.86
C GLU A 214 -14.54 46.66 -3.41
N LEU A 215 -13.26 46.26 -3.39
CA LEU A 215 -12.14 47.15 -3.06
C LEU A 215 -12.02 48.30 -4.06
N ASP A 216 -12.15 48.02 -5.36
CA ASP A 216 -12.12 49.06 -6.38
C ASP A 216 -13.32 49.99 -6.29
N GLY A 217 -14.51 49.46 -5.96
CA GLY A 217 -15.69 50.27 -5.62
C GLY A 217 -15.43 51.21 -4.44
N LEU A 218 -14.84 50.72 -3.36
CA LEU A 218 -14.50 51.51 -2.18
C LEU A 218 -13.46 52.60 -2.49
N ARG A 219 -12.42 52.25 -3.26
CA ARG A 219 -11.41 53.21 -3.73
C ARG A 219 -12.03 54.32 -4.56
N GLN A 220 -12.96 53.98 -5.45
CA GLN A 220 -13.67 54.95 -6.28
C GLN A 220 -14.50 55.90 -5.41
N LEU A 221 -15.22 55.38 -4.40
CA LEU A 221 -16.00 56.18 -3.46
C LEU A 221 -15.11 57.16 -2.68
N PHE A 222 -13.97 56.69 -2.16
CA PHE A 222 -13.01 57.56 -1.48
C PHE A 222 -12.45 58.65 -2.41
N LEU A 223 -12.03 58.28 -3.63
CA LEU A 223 -11.53 59.23 -4.62
C LEU A 223 -12.56 60.33 -4.94
N THR A 224 -13.83 59.96 -5.09
CA THR A 224 -14.91 60.93 -5.32
C THR A 224 -15.10 61.84 -4.10
N ALA A 225 -15.19 61.28 -2.90
CA ALA A 225 -15.34 62.07 -1.67
C ALA A 225 -14.17 63.06 -1.45
N PHE A 226 -12.94 62.65 -1.75
CA PHE A 226 -11.78 63.56 -1.68
C PHE A 226 -11.87 64.71 -2.69
N LYS A 227 -12.31 64.44 -3.92
CA LYS A 227 -12.54 65.49 -4.93
C LYS A 227 -13.65 66.45 -4.52
N ASP A 228 -14.74 65.92 -3.98
CA ASP A 228 -15.86 66.72 -3.48
C ASP A 228 -15.43 67.59 -2.30
N MET A 229 -14.65 67.06 -1.35
CA MET A 229 -14.10 67.87 -0.25
C MET A 229 -13.14 68.96 -0.75
N ALA A 230 -12.24 68.64 -1.69
CA ALA A 230 -11.30 69.60 -2.25
C ALA A 230 -12.01 70.75 -2.97
N SER A 231 -13.01 70.42 -3.81
CA SER A 231 -13.82 71.44 -4.51
C SER A 231 -14.61 72.33 -3.55
N ARG A 232 -15.20 71.78 -2.49
CA ARG A 232 -15.89 72.57 -1.44
C ARG A 232 -14.93 73.46 -0.65
N SER A 233 -13.72 72.97 -0.36
CA SER A 233 -12.67 73.76 0.29
C SER A 233 -12.24 74.95 -0.56
N SER A 234 -11.98 74.74 -1.85
CA SER A 234 -11.61 75.82 -2.78
C SER A 234 -12.72 76.82 -3.08
N ALA A 235 -13.98 76.46 -2.81
CA ALA A 235 -15.12 77.35 -2.98
C ALA A 235 -15.42 78.19 -1.72
N MET A 236 -14.78 77.88 -0.59
CA MET A 236 -14.89 78.64 0.66
C MET A 236 -13.69 79.58 0.92
N GLU A 237 -12.59 79.43 0.16
CA GLU A 237 -11.51 80.42 0.05
C GLU A 237 -11.89 81.55 -0.91
#